data_AF-A0A9P3PMR9-F1
#
_entry.id   AF-A0A9P3PMR9-F1
#
_cell.length_a   1.000
_cell.length_b   1.000
_cell.length_c   1.000
_cell.angle_alpha   90.00
_cell.angle_beta   90.00
_cell.angle_gamma   90.00
#
_symmetry.space_group_name_H-M   'P 1'
#
loop_
_entity.id
_entity.type
_entity.pdbx_description
1 polymer ?
#
loop_
_entity_poly.entity_id
_entity_poly.type
_entity_poly.pdbx_seq_one_letter_code
_entity_poly.pdbx_strand_id
1 'polypeptide(L)'
;MSSGYRTCQPPVPVSHPPKYQHAGSEPTNATWASIASSPATSSSTLVSDDEEMKSIFDAEKNPLPETELNPHAAPFIPQLPPKSRRLVRPTTGTMLRPRMPKWRRIFDLAIRAPIDEKDAQLHSLIIVGAESWDPEPMAELAQEFCWRFAEALPEDLDAVLHFMLRLHSQFTTMKSQEVGESFEWHLKEFILGTFISVWDAKNNPEALSYDFVPSPQYTKSAIQLAGVIGALYARRFFDSKNISDCLETLIANFVSVEHADALAALVHRAGPSYWFHHPDGPVHLHRFGTAFTTVAQKLRGEMSLLGLPRSNEEVHRLLRSVDTCCREWYAQMAVTMQTPRPAT
;
A
#
# COMPACT_ATOMS: atom_id res chain seq x y z
N MET A 1 31.23 30.46 30.26
CA MET A 1 30.84 29.10 30.66
C MET A 1 29.67 29.20 31.63
N SER A 2 28.44 29.07 31.13
CA SER A 2 27.23 28.94 31.96
C SER A 2 26.30 27.96 31.26
N SER A 3 26.18 26.77 31.84
CA SER A 3 25.32 25.68 31.37
C SER A 3 23.89 25.92 31.87
N GLY A 4 22.96 26.19 30.96
CA GLY A 4 21.54 26.31 31.25
C GLY A 4 20.84 24.97 31.05
N TYR A 5 20.45 24.33 32.15
CA TYR A 5 19.60 23.14 32.13
C TYR A 5 18.18 23.52 31.70
N ARG A 6 17.68 22.92 30.61
CA ARG A 6 16.25 22.96 30.25
C ARG A 6 15.52 21.87 31.02
N THR A 7 14.63 22.28 31.91
CA THR A 7 13.63 21.45 32.57
C THR A 7 12.55 21.06 31.57
N CYS A 8 12.29 19.76 31.43
CA CYS A 8 11.16 19.23 30.66
C CYS A 8 9.88 19.45 31.47
N GLN A 9 8.92 20.20 30.92
CA GLN A 9 7.57 20.29 31.48
C GLN A 9 6.79 18.99 31.23
N PRO A 10 5.91 18.57 32.16
CA PRO A 10 5.05 17.41 31.99
C PRO A 10 3.94 17.68 30.95
N PRO A 11 3.42 16.63 30.29
CA PRO A 11 2.40 16.77 29.26
C PRO A 11 1.05 17.22 29.84
N VAL A 12 0.40 18.14 29.11
CA VAL A 12 -0.95 18.64 29.37
C VAL A 12 -1.96 17.52 29.07
N PRO A 13 -2.96 17.26 29.94
CA PRO A 13 -3.96 16.24 29.71
C PRO A 13 -4.85 16.59 28.51
N VAL A 14 -4.93 15.68 27.54
CA VAL A 14 -5.79 15.78 26.36
C VAL A 14 -7.24 15.58 26.81
N SER A 15 -8.08 16.60 26.63
CA SER A 15 -9.51 16.52 26.84
C SER A 15 -10.16 15.61 25.79
N HIS A 16 -10.86 14.56 26.25
CA HIS A 16 -11.63 13.69 25.37
C HIS A 16 -12.83 14.44 24.77
N PRO A 17 -13.14 14.25 23.46
CA PRO A 17 -14.38 14.74 22.88
C PRO A 17 -15.59 13.96 23.43
N PRO A 18 -16.78 14.59 23.47
CA PRO A 18 -17.98 13.99 24.04
C PRO A 18 -18.45 12.77 23.23
N LYS A 19 -18.89 11.74 23.95
CA LYS A 19 -19.54 10.55 23.40
C LYS A 19 -20.86 10.96 22.73
N TYR A 20 -20.94 10.79 21.41
CA TYR A 20 -22.21 10.83 20.70
C TYR A 20 -23.06 9.62 21.10
N GLN A 21 -24.17 9.88 21.78
CA GLN A 21 -25.22 8.91 22.00
C GLN A 21 -25.99 8.72 20.68
N HIS A 22 -25.83 7.56 20.04
CA HIS A 22 -26.74 7.15 18.97
C HIS A 22 -28.08 6.78 19.60
N ALA A 23 -29.09 7.60 19.34
CA ALA A 23 -30.49 7.26 19.55
C ALA A 23 -30.84 6.10 18.59
N GLY A 24 -31.31 5.00 19.18
CA GLY A 24 -31.79 3.84 18.44
C GLY A 24 -33.02 4.20 17.61
N SER A 25 -32.96 3.84 16.33
CA SER A 25 -34.14 3.67 15.50
C SER A 25 -34.07 2.26 14.92
N GLU A 26 -35.02 1.43 15.35
CA GLU A 26 -35.26 0.09 14.83
C GLU A 26 -35.71 0.17 13.37
N PRO A 27 -35.12 -0.61 12.44
CA PRO A 27 -35.76 -0.85 11.16
C PRO A 27 -36.74 -2.01 11.29
N THR A 28 -37.98 -1.69 10.92
CA THR A 28 -39.13 -2.58 10.79
C THR A 28 -38.90 -3.67 9.74
N ASN A 29 -39.39 -4.86 10.08
CA ASN A 29 -39.49 -6.04 9.22
C ASN A 29 -40.15 -5.72 7.87
N ALA A 30 -39.39 -5.85 6.79
CA ALA A 30 -39.93 -5.93 5.44
C ALA A 30 -39.68 -7.34 4.87
N THR A 31 -40.75 -8.13 4.91
CA THR A 31 -40.91 -9.46 4.35
C THR A 31 -40.80 -9.41 2.83
N TRP A 32 -39.71 -9.91 2.25
CA TRP A 32 -39.63 -10.20 0.81
C TRP A 32 -39.83 -11.69 0.58
N ALA A 33 -41.04 -12.01 0.14
CA ALA A 33 -41.42 -13.32 -0.36
C ALA A 33 -40.93 -13.51 -1.80
N SER A 34 -40.32 -14.67 -2.03
CA SER A 34 -40.38 -15.53 -3.22
C SER A 34 -40.46 -14.88 -4.61
N ILE A 35 -39.34 -14.90 -5.34
CA ILE A 35 -39.36 -15.01 -6.81
C ILE A 35 -38.28 -16.01 -7.29
N ALA A 36 -38.79 -17.09 -7.88
CA ALA A 36 -38.23 -17.93 -8.94
C ALA A 36 -36.83 -18.55 -8.78
N SER A 37 -36.84 -19.81 -8.35
CA SER A 37 -35.88 -20.85 -8.69
C SER A 37 -35.85 -21.13 -10.20
N SER A 38 -34.67 -21.01 -10.82
CA SER A 38 -34.39 -21.59 -12.15
C SER A 38 -33.43 -22.78 -11.99
N PRO A 39 -33.78 -23.97 -12.50
CA PRO A 39 -32.89 -25.13 -12.50
C PRO A 39 -32.09 -25.14 -13.81
N ALA A 40 -30.79 -24.88 -13.74
CA ALA A 40 -29.86 -25.17 -14.82
C ALA A 40 -28.94 -26.32 -14.39
N THR A 41 -29.49 -27.54 -14.44
CA THR A 41 -28.72 -28.79 -14.41
C THR A 41 -28.12 -29.01 -15.80
N SER A 42 -26.86 -28.61 -15.98
CA SER A 42 -26.00 -29.16 -17.04
C SER A 42 -25.11 -30.22 -16.40
N SER A 43 -25.61 -31.45 -16.36
CA SER A 43 -24.78 -32.63 -16.08
C SER A 43 -24.04 -32.97 -17.36
N SER A 44 -22.77 -32.58 -17.45
CA SER A 44 -21.85 -33.07 -18.47
C SER A 44 -20.95 -34.09 -17.81
N THR A 45 -21.25 -35.37 -18.04
CA THR A 45 -20.41 -36.49 -17.63
C THR A 45 -19.29 -36.64 -18.65
N LEU A 46 -18.22 -35.86 -18.49
CA LEU A 46 -16.95 -36.16 -19.16
C LEU A 46 -16.31 -37.33 -18.43
N VAL A 47 -16.51 -38.53 -18.98
CA VAL A 47 -15.63 -39.67 -18.77
C VAL A 47 -14.31 -39.29 -19.43
N SER A 48 -13.35 -38.83 -18.64
CA SER A 48 -11.99 -38.62 -19.10
C SER A 48 -11.36 -39.99 -19.31
N ASP A 49 -11.06 -40.32 -20.55
CA ASP A 49 -10.22 -41.47 -20.90
C ASP A 49 -8.78 -41.17 -20.43
N ASP A 50 -8.41 -41.70 -19.26
CA ASP A 50 -7.10 -41.52 -18.60
C ASP A 50 -5.88 -42.06 -19.40
N GLU A 51 -6.10 -42.62 -20.59
CA GLU A 51 -5.03 -43.12 -21.48
C GLU A 51 -4.43 -42.03 -22.38
N GLU A 52 -5.13 -40.93 -22.67
CA GLU A 52 -4.60 -39.87 -23.56
C GLU A 52 -3.62 -38.93 -22.83
N MET A 53 -3.83 -38.71 -21.52
CA MET A 53 -3.02 -37.80 -20.71
C MET A 53 -1.61 -38.37 -20.41
N LYS A 54 -1.41 -39.69 -20.49
CA LYS A 54 -0.07 -40.30 -20.37
C LYS A 54 0.82 -40.05 -21.59
N SER A 55 0.26 -39.90 -22.79
CA SER A 55 1.07 -39.66 -24.00
C SER A 55 1.75 -38.28 -24.02
N ILE A 56 1.17 -37.29 -23.32
CA ILE A 56 1.71 -35.93 -23.24
C ILE A 56 2.96 -35.90 -22.34
N PHE A 57 2.99 -36.69 -21.26
CA PHE A 57 4.14 -36.73 -20.34
C PHE A 57 5.26 -37.67 -20.80
N ASP A 58 4.96 -38.66 -21.66
CA ASP A 58 6.00 -39.52 -22.25
C ASP A 58 6.73 -38.87 -23.45
N ALA A 59 6.16 -37.81 -24.05
CA ALA A 59 6.81 -37.02 -25.10
C ALA A 59 7.95 -36.12 -24.57
N GLU A 60 8.01 -35.87 -23.26
CA GLU A 60 9.02 -34.98 -22.64
C GLU A 60 10.38 -35.67 -22.42
N LYS A 61 10.49 -36.98 -22.67
CA LYS A 61 11.75 -37.73 -22.55
C LYS A 61 12.57 -37.85 -23.83
N ASN A 62 12.07 -37.38 -24.96
CA ASN A 62 12.87 -37.20 -26.16
C ASN A 62 13.23 -35.71 -26.27
N PRO A 63 14.48 -35.29 -25.94
CA PRO A 63 14.92 -33.95 -26.28
C PRO A 63 14.74 -33.81 -27.80
N LEU A 64 13.85 -32.88 -28.20
CA LEU A 64 13.72 -32.48 -29.59
C LEU A 64 15.14 -32.18 -30.09
N PRO A 65 15.55 -32.72 -31.25
CA PRO A 65 16.84 -32.34 -31.85
C PRO A 65 16.85 -30.82 -31.88
N GLU A 66 17.92 -30.20 -31.38
CA GLU A 66 18.10 -28.75 -31.34
C GLU A 66 17.69 -28.17 -32.69
N THR A 67 16.43 -27.75 -32.80
CA THR A 67 15.92 -27.11 -33.99
C THR A 67 16.64 -25.79 -33.99
N GLU A 68 17.68 -25.71 -34.81
CA GLU A 68 18.40 -24.51 -35.17
C GLU A 68 17.35 -23.42 -35.40
N LEU A 69 17.13 -22.62 -34.36
CA LEU A 69 16.28 -21.45 -34.42
C LEU A 69 16.81 -20.64 -35.58
N ASN A 70 15.97 -20.44 -36.60
CA ASN A 70 16.34 -19.77 -37.84
C ASN A 70 17.15 -18.50 -37.50
N PRO A 71 18.46 -18.45 -37.82
CA PRO A 71 19.32 -17.32 -37.43
C PRO A 71 18.89 -16.01 -38.10
N HIS A 72 18.02 -16.09 -39.11
CA HIS A 72 17.42 -14.96 -39.80
C HIS A 72 16.05 -14.51 -39.24
N ALA A 73 15.55 -15.13 -38.15
CA ALA A 73 14.33 -14.69 -37.47
C ALA A 73 14.56 -13.53 -36.48
N ALA A 74 15.81 -13.27 -36.09
CA ALA A 74 16.21 -12.20 -35.18
C ALA A 74 15.69 -10.77 -35.54
N PRO A 75 15.61 -10.34 -36.82
CA PRO A 75 15.14 -8.99 -37.14
C PRO A 75 13.60 -8.85 -37.15
N PHE A 76 12.83 -9.93 -37.02
CA PHE A 76 11.36 -9.90 -37.06
C PHE A 76 10.68 -10.15 -35.72
N ILE A 77 11.44 -10.46 -34.68
CA ILE A 77 10.90 -10.44 -33.32
C ILE A 77 10.68 -8.96 -33.00
N PRO A 78 9.43 -8.48 -32.82
CA PRO A 78 9.20 -7.13 -32.37
C PRO A 78 9.96 -7.00 -31.06
N GLN A 79 11.02 -6.20 -31.04
CA GLN A 79 11.65 -5.80 -29.80
C GLN A 79 10.63 -4.92 -29.11
N LEU A 80 9.72 -5.56 -28.38
CA LEU A 80 8.80 -4.88 -27.48
C LEU A 80 9.73 -4.06 -26.60
N PRO A 81 9.66 -2.72 -26.65
CA PRO A 81 10.44 -1.91 -25.75
C PRO A 81 10.14 -2.45 -24.34
N PRO A 82 11.14 -2.61 -23.47
CA PRO A 82 10.91 -3.07 -22.11
C PRO A 82 9.76 -2.22 -21.59
N LYS A 83 8.63 -2.87 -21.27
CA LYS A 83 7.42 -2.23 -20.76
C LYS A 83 7.71 -1.75 -19.36
N SER A 84 8.69 -0.87 -19.20
CA SER A 84 8.93 -0.16 -17.96
C SER A 84 7.69 0.71 -17.77
N ARG A 85 6.68 0.15 -17.07
CA ARG A 85 5.71 0.91 -16.31
C ARG A 85 6.52 1.65 -15.25
N ARG A 86 7.23 2.67 -15.69
CA ARG A 86 7.78 3.64 -14.78
C ARG A 86 6.57 4.13 -13.98
N LEU A 87 6.73 4.28 -12.67
CA LEU A 87 5.88 5.16 -11.86
C LEU A 87 5.87 6.60 -12.39
N VAL A 88 6.69 6.90 -13.41
CA VAL A 88 6.64 8.10 -14.22
C VAL A 88 5.36 8.11 -15.06
N ARG A 89 4.59 9.16 -14.83
CA ARG A 89 3.42 9.56 -15.60
C ARG A 89 3.62 9.31 -17.12
N PRO A 90 2.71 8.58 -17.79
CA PRO A 90 2.84 8.29 -19.22
C PRO A 90 3.00 9.58 -20.03
N THR A 91 4.07 9.69 -20.83
CA THR A 91 4.22 10.77 -21.80
C THR A 91 3.21 10.54 -22.91
N THR A 92 2.13 11.32 -22.93
CA THR A 92 1.03 11.19 -23.89
C THR A 92 1.57 11.31 -25.32
N GLY A 93 1.45 10.23 -26.10
CA GLY A 93 1.69 10.23 -27.54
C GLY A 93 0.71 11.15 -28.27
N THR A 94 1.04 11.49 -29.51
CA THR A 94 0.48 12.54 -30.40
C THR A 94 -1.03 12.47 -30.73
N MET A 95 -1.82 11.67 -30.02
CA MET A 95 -3.28 11.75 -30.12
C MET A 95 -3.80 12.97 -29.34
N LEU A 96 -4.84 13.61 -29.88
CA LEU A 96 -5.48 14.83 -29.36
C LEU A 96 -5.35 14.92 -27.83
N ARG A 97 -4.61 15.92 -27.34
CA ARG A 97 -4.36 16.08 -25.90
C ARG A 97 -5.69 15.99 -25.16
N PRO A 98 -5.87 15.01 -24.26
CA PRO A 98 -7.05 14.96 -23.41
C PRO A 98 -7.22 16.32 -22.75
N ARG A 99 -8.44 16.86 -22.78
CA ARG A 99 -8.73 18.12 -22.10
C ARG A 99 -8.43 17.94 -20.62
N MET A 100 -7.51 18.72 -20.08
CA MET A 100 -7.11 18.61 -18.67
C MET A 100 -8.34 18.78 -17.76
N PRO A 101 -8.58 17.86 -16.80
CA PRO A 101 -9.70 17.96 -15.87
C PRO A 101 -9.67 19.27 -15.08
N LYS A 102 -10.85 19.81 -14.73
CA LYS A 102 -10.94 21.15 -14.10
C LYS A 102 -10.32 21.15 -12.70
N TRP A 103 -10.50 20.06 -11.96
CA TRP A 103 -9.96 19.90 -10.61
C TRP A 103 -8.43 19.86 -10.60
N ARG A 104 -7.79 19.51 -11.72
CA ARG A 104 -6.37 19.17 -11.75
C ARG A 104 -5.46 20.32 -11.35
N ARG A 105 -5.74 21.52 -11.86
CA ARG A 105 -4.96 22.71 -11.51
C ARG A 105 -5.09 23.06 -10.03
N ILE A 106 -6.27 22.84 -9.46
CA ILE A 106 -6.56 23.13 -8.06
C ILE A 106 -5.88 22.10 -7.15
N PHE A 107 -5.90 20.83 -7.56
CA PHE A 107 -5.15 19.77 -6.89
C PHE A 107 -3.65 20.09 -6.80
N ASP A 108 -3.03 20.49 -7.91
CA ASP A 108 -1.59 20.84 -7.94
C ASP A 108 -1.26 22.05 -7.05
N LEU A 109 -2.18 22.99 -6.88
CA LEU A 109 -2.04 24.10 -5.94
C LEU A 109 -2.19 23.63 -4.49
N ALA A 110 -3.18 22.78 -4.23
CA ALA A 110 -3.52 22.34 -2.88
C ALA A 110 -2.42 21.51 -2.23
N ILE A 111 -1.82 20.57 -2.98
CA ILE A 111 -0.73 19.71 -2.47
C ILE A 111 0.58 20.46 -2.21
N ARG A 112 0.74 21.67 -2.74
CA ARG A 112 1.91 22.55 -2.52
C ARG A 112 1.63 23.66 -1.53
N ALA A 113 0.37 23.83 -1.13
CA ALA A 113 0.00 24.84 -0.16
C ALA A 113 0.57 24.45 1.22
N PRO A 114 0.94 25.45 2.05
CA PRO A 114 1.23 25.19 3.45
C PRO A 114 0.07 24.47 4.15
N ILE A 115 0.35 23.85 5.29
CA ILE A 115 -0.69 23.24 6.15
C ILE A 115 -1.51 24.37 6.81
N ASP A 116 -2.34 25.04 6.02
CA ASP A 116 -3.38 25.96 6.47
C ASP A 116 -4.74 25.30 6.23
N GLU A 117 -5.50 25.15 7.32
CA GLU A 117 -6.83 24.57 7.31
C GLU A 117 -7.79 25.32 6.37
N LYS A 118 -7.64 26.64 6.23
CA LYS A 118 -8.49 27.44 5.34
C LYS A 118 -8.21 27.16 3.88
N ASP A 119 -6.94 27.03 3.50
CA ASP A 119 -6.54 26.73 2.13
C ASP A 119 -6.91 25.29 1.75
N ALA A 120 -6.66 24.33 2.65
CA ALA A 120 -7.08 22.95 2.46
C ALA A 120 -8.60 22.85 2.31
N GLN A 121 -9.36 23.60 3.11
CA GLN A 121 -10.82 23.67 3.00
C GLN A 121 -11.25 24.27 1.66
N LEU A 122 -10.71 25.43 1.27
CA LEU A 122 -11.10 26.09 0.03
C LEU A 122 -10.81 25.22 -1.19
N HIS A 123 -9.60 24.64 -1.28
CA HIS A 123 -9.23 23.81 -2.41
C HIS A 123 -10.05 22.52 -2.49
N SER A 124 -10.34 21.87 -1.34
CA SER A 124 -11.17 20.66 -1.34
C SER A 124 -12.60 20.96 -1.80
N LEU A 125 -13.22 22.07 -1.37
CA LEU A 125 -14.52 22.51 -1.87
C LEU A 125 -14.54 22.71 -3.40
N ILE A 126 -13.51 23.36 -3.93
CA ILE A 126 -13.40 23.62 -5.37
C ILE A 126 -13.27 22.31 -6.16
N ILE A 127 -12.44 21.36 -5.68
CA ILE A 127 -12.29 20.04 -6.32
C ILE A 127 -13.61 19.28 -6.30
N VAL A 128 -14.25 19.14 -5.13
CA VAL A 128 -15.53 18.43 -5.01
C VAL A 128 -16.61 19.04 -5.91
N GLY A 129 -16.63 20.37 -6.07
CA GLY A 129 -17.55 21.08 -6.96
C GLY A 129 -17.21 21.05 -8.45
N ALA A 130 -16.02 20.57 -8.85
CA ALA A 130 -15.54 20.69 -10.22
C ALA A 130 -16.26 19.75 -11.22
N GLU A 131 -16.68 18.57 -10.77
CA GLU A 131 -17.18 17.46 -11.60
C GLU A 131 -18.31 16.65 -10.90
N SER A 132 -18.92 15.72 -11.64
CA SER A 132 -19.93 14.77 -11.13
C SER A 132 -19.33 13.67 -10.26
N TRP A 133 -18.03 13.41 -10.38
CA TRP A 133 -17.30 12.36 -9.65
C TRP A 133 -17.82 10.95 -9.90
N ASP A 134 -18.04 10.64 -11.17
CA ASP A 134 -18.24 9.28 -11.65
C ASP A 134 -16.96 8.42 -11.40
N PRO A 135 -17.02 7.08 -11.52
CA PRO A 135 -15.89 6.21 -11.19
C PRO A 135 -14.58 6.54 -11.91
N GLU A 136 -14.64 6.95 -13.18
CA GLU A 136 -13.45 7.28 -13.98
C GLU A 136 -12.68 8.50 -13.45
N PRO A 137 -13.26 9.72 -13.31
CA PRO A 137 -12.54 10.85 -12.72
C PRO A 137 -12.14 10.61 -11.26
N MET A 138 -12.89 9.78 -10.52
CA MET A 138 -12.51 9.36 -9.16
C MET A 138 -11.20 8.54 -9.18
N ALA A 139 -11.12 7.57 -10.09
CA ALA A 139 -9.92 6.77 -10.32
C ALA A 139 -8.72 7.64 -10.74
N GLU A 140 -8.92 8.61 -11.63
CA GLU A 140 -7.86 9.55 -12.02
C GLU A 140 -7.34 10.38 -10.83
N LEU A 141 -8.24 10.92 -9.99
CA LEU A 141 -7.84 11.67 -8.80
C LEU A 141 -7.08 10.78 -7.81
N ALA A 142 -7.55 9.56 -7.57
CA ALA A 142 -6.89 8.59 -6.71
C ALA A 142 -5.48 8.25 -7.21
N GLN A 143 -5.33 8.03 -8.53
CA GLN A 143 -4.04 7.81 -9.17
C GLN A 143 -3.09 8.99 -8.96
N GLU A 144 -3.61 10.23 -9.06
CA GLU A 144 -2.81 11.42 -8.81
C GLU A 144 -2.31 11.53 -7.38
N PHE A 145 -3.14 11.21 -6.39
CA PHE A 145 -2.66 11.11 -5.01
C PHE A 145 -1.57 10.04 -4.87
N CYS A 146 -1.75 8.86 -5.48
CA CYS A 146 -0.73 7.81 -5.44
C CYS A 146 0.62 8.28 -5.99
N TRP A 147 0.63 8.99 -7.14
CA TRP A 147 1.85 9.58 -7.68
C TRP A 147 2.44 10.65 -6.76
N ARG A 148 1.61 11.53 -6.22
CA ARG A 148 2.09 12.56 -5.28
C ARG A 148 2.67 11.96 -4.00
N PHE A 149 2.08 10.90 -3.46
CA PHE A 149 2.63 10.20 -2.31
C PHE A 149 3.98 9.56 -2.61
N ALA A 150 4.17 9.03 -3.82
CA ALA A 150 5.42 8.44 -4.25
C ALA A 150 6.53 9.49 -4.53
N GLU A 151 6.16 10.73 -4.82
CA GLU A 151 7.08 11.83 -5.18
C GLU A 151 7.32 12.86 -4.06
N ALA A 152 6.46 12.90 -3.03
CA ALA A 152 6.50 13.93 -2.00
C ALA A 152 7.85 13.97 -1.26
N LEU A 153 8.25 15.13 -0.77
CA LEU A 153 9.36 15.17 0.18
C LEU A 153 8.83 14.79 1.58
N PRO A 154 9.68 14.25 2.48
CA PRO A 154 9.26 13.91 3.84
C PRO A 154 8.59 15.07 4.59
N GLU A 155 9.02 16.30 4.35
CA GLU A 155 8.48 17.54 4.91
C GLU A 155 7.09 17.90 4.35
N ASP A 156 6.79 17.52 3.11
CA ASP A 156 5.51 17.83 2.44
C ASP A 156 4.46 16.73 2.67
N LEU A 157 4.89 15.52 3.03
CA LEU A 157 4.02 14.34 3.12
C LEU A 157 2.82 14.56 4.06
N ASP A 158 3.04 15.20 5.21
CA ASP A 158 1.95 15.46 6.17
C ASP A 158 0.92 16.46 5.61
N ALA A 159 1.34 17.42 4.78
CA ALA A 159 0.43 18.35 4.10
C ALA A 159 -0.43 17.61 3.07
N VAL A 160 0.17 16.72 2.27
CA VAL A 160 -0.57 15.92 1.27
C VAL A 160 -1.57 14.98 1.96
N LEU A 161 -1.16 14.32 3.05
CA LEU A 161 -2.05 13.46 3.85
C LEU A 161 -3.21 14.24 4.47
N HIS A 162 -2.93 15.42 5.04
CA HIS A 162 -3.96 16.30 5.60
C HIS A 162 -4.97 16.73 4.54
N PHE A 163 -4.48 17.18 3.38
CA PHE A 163 -5.33 17.58 2.28
C PHE A 163 -6.19 16.42 1.76
N MET A 164 -5.62 15.23 1.61
CA MET A 164 -6.36 14.03 1.18
C MET A 164 -7.52 13.72 2.14
N LEU A 165 -7.24 13.66 3.45
CA LEU A 165 -8.28 13.39 4.45
C LEU A 165 -9.37 14.46 4.46
N ARG A 166 -8.97 15.73 4.26
CA ARG A 166 -9.93 16.82 4.14
C ARG A 166 -10.82 16.65 2.92
N LEU A 167 -10.24 16.28 1.78
CA LEU A 167 -10.98 16.04 0.55
C LEU A 167 -11.95 14.87 0.69
N HIS A 168 -11.54 13.77 1.32
CA HIS A 168 -12.44 12.65 1.65
C HIS A 168 -13.64 13.11 2.47
N SER A 169 -13.40 13.85 3.56
CA SER A 169 -14.47 14.41 4.40
C SER A 169 -15.42 15.33 3.62
N GLN A 170 -14.90 16.12 2.67
CA GLN A 170 -15.74 16.97 1.81
C GLN A 170 -16.57 16.16 0.81
N PHE A 171 -16.04 15.08 0.24
CA PHE A 171 -16.84 14.17 -0.60
C PHE A 171 -18.03 13.60 0.18
N THR A 172 -17.77 13.07 1.37
CA THR A 172 -18.81 12.51 2.27
C THR A 172 -19.88 13.55 2.61
N THR A 173 -19.46 14.78 2.92
CA THR A 173 -20.37 15.82 3.43
C THR A 173 -21.15 16.53 2.34
N MET A 174 -20.53 16.83 1.20
CA MET A 174 -21.12 17.68 0.16
C MET A 174 -21.81 16.91 -0.96
N LYS A 175 -21.39 15.68 -1.25
CA LYS A 175 -21.94 14.86 -2.33
C LYS A 175 -22.84 13.78 -1.75
N SER A 176 -22.23 12.77 -1.13
CA SER A 176 -22.91 11.71 -0.39
C SER A 176 -21.86 10.84 0.31
N GLN A 177 -22.30 10.05 1.28
CA GLN A 177 -21.46 9.03 1.91
C GLN A 177 -20.87 8.05 0.87
N GLU A 178 -21.70 7.59 -0.08
CA GLU A 178 -21.29 6.69 -1.17
C GLU A 178 -20.15 7.25 -2.02
N VAL A 179 -20.18 8.56 -2.34
CA VAL A 179 -19.09 9.20 -3.10
C VAL A 179 -17.81 9.28 -2.28
N GLY A 180 -17.90 9.54 -0.97
CA GLY A 180 -16.76 9.46 -0.05
C GLY A 180 -16.14 8.06 -0.01
N GLU A 181 -16.97 7.03 0.18
CA GLU A 181 -16.55 5.62 0.18
C GLU A 181 -15.95 5.19 -1.16
N SER A 182 -16.50 5.66 -2.28
CA SER A 182 -15.95 5.44 -3.62
C SER A 182 -14.56 6.06 -3.77
N PHE A 183 -14.35 7.30 -3.28
CA PHE A 183 -13.03 7.92 -3.27
C PHE A 183 -12.03 7.12 -2.43
N GLU A 184 -12.44 6.73 -1.22
CA GLU A 184 -11.61 5.91 -0.33
C GLU A 184 -11.21 4.58 -0.99
N TRP A 185 -12.18 3.88 -1.59
CA TRP A 185 -11.94 2.61 -2.27
C TRP A 185 -10.93 2.76 -3.42
N HIS A 186 -11.14 3.70 -4.34
CA HIS A 186 -10.20 3.91 -5.46
C HIS A 186 -8.81 4.27 -4.95
N LEU A 187 -8.70 5.13 -3.93
CA LEU A 187 -7.41 5.54 -3.39
C LEU A 187 -6.66 4.35 -2.76
N LYS A 188 -7.36 3.49 -2.01
CA LYS A 188 -6.80 2.25 -1.45
C LYS A 188 -6.33 1.32 -2.56
N GLU A 189 -7.16 1.07 -3.57
CA GLU A 189 -6.84 0.20 -4.70
C GLU A 189 -5.59 0.68 -5.46
N PHE A 190 -5.49 1.98 -5.77
CA PHE A 190 -4.31 2.50 -6.46
C PHE A 190 -3.05 2.41 -5.61
N ILE A 191 -3.10 2.77 -4.33
CA ILE A 191 -1.93 2.74 -3.45
C ILE A 191 -1.47 1.29 -3.21
N LEU A 192 -2.39 0.40 -2.84
CA LEU A 192 -2.06 -1.01 -2.55
C LEU A 192 -1.70 -1.77 -3.81
N GLY A 193 -2.47 -1.60 -4.89
CA GLY A 193 -2.19 -2.25 -6.18
C GLY A 193 -0.82 -1.83 -6.71
N THR A 194 -0.47 -0.55 -6.62
CA THR A 194 0.87 -0.07 -6.97
C THR A 194 1.93 -0.68 -6.07
N PHE A 195 1.74 -0.65 -4.74
CA PHE A 195 2.67 -1.25 -3.80
C PHE A 195 2.92 -2.74 -4.09
N ILE A 196 1.86 -3.55 -4.19
CA ILE A 196 1.97 -4.99 -4.45
C ILE A 196 2.66 -5.22 -5.79
N SER A 197 2.27 -4.50 -6.86
CA SER A 197 2.91 -4.65 -8.16
C SER A 197 4.41 -4.37 -8.12
N VAL A 198 4.86 -3.45 -7.27
CA VAL A 198 6.26 -3.06 -7.17
C VAL A 198 7.08 -4.05 -6.34
N TRP A 199 6.48 -4.72 -5.35
CA TRP A 199 7.20 -5.56 -4.39
C TRP A 199 6.96 -7.07 -4.56
N ASP A 200 5.97 -7.50 -5.34
CA ASP A 200 5.61 -8.90 -5.51
C ASP A 200 6.26 -9.55 -6.74
N ALA A 201 7.54 -9.91 -6.61
CA ALA A 201 8.32 -10.56 -7.67
C ALA A 201 7.79 -11.92 -8.10
N LYS A 202 6.99 -12.59 -7.26
CA LYS A 202 6.35 -13.86 -7.62
C LYS A 202 5.31 -13.69 -8.72
N ASN A 203 4.50 -12.64 -8.64
CA ASN A 203 3.38 -12.41 -9.55
C ASN A 203 3.65 -11.32 -10.60
N ASN A 204 4.67 -10.47 -10.38
CA ASN A 204 5.07 -9.44 -11.32
C ASN A 204 6.58 -9.52 -11.64
N PRO A 205 6.99 -9.89 -12.87
CA PRO A 205 8.40 -9.92 -13.26
C PRO A 205 9.07 -8.53 -13.30
N GLU A 206 8.28 -7.45 -13.29
CA GLU A 206 8.77 -6.06 -13.21
C GLU A 206 8.85 -5.54 -11.76
N ALA A 207 8.60 -6.39 -10.76
CA ALA A 207 8.80 -6.02 -9.36
C ALA A 207 10.29 -5.89 -9.02
N LEU A 208 10.56 -5.17 -7.94
CA LEU A 208 11.90 -4.92 -7.42
C LEU A 208 12.61 -6.22 -7.09
N SER A 209 13.59 -6.56 -7.91
CA SER A 209 14.38 -7.79 -7.80
C SER A 209 15.78 -7.57 -8.39
N TYR A 210 16.67 -8.54 -8.24
CA TYR A 210 17.98 -8.48 -8.89
C TYR A 210 17.88 -8.64 -10.42
N ASP A 211 16.81 -9.28 -10.91
CA ASP A 211 16.55 -9.44 -12.34
C ASP A 211 15.99 -8.16 -12.97
N PHE A 212 15.27 -7.35 -12.17
CA PHE A 212 14.76 -6.05 -12.57
C PHE A 212 15.25 -4.95 -11.63
N VAL A 213 16.41 -4.37 -11.96
CA VAL A 213 17.00 -3.25 -11.24
C VAL A 213 16.43 -1.93 -11.79
N PRO A 214 15.51 -1.25 -11.08
CA PRO A 214 14.93 -0.01 -11.56
C PRO A 214 15.88 1.18 -11.37
N SER A 215 15.41 2.38 -11.73
CA SER A 215 16.13 3.61 -11.38
C SER A 215 16.11 3.89 -9.86
N PRO A 216 17.14 4.56 -9.30
CA PRO A 216 17.17 4.93 -7.89
C PRO A 216 15.95 5.73 -7.42
N GLN A 217 15.44 6.61 -8.27
CA GLN A 217 14.24 7.39 -7.97
C GLN A 217 13.00 6.50 -7.83
N TYR A 218 12.85 5.48 -8.68
CA TYR A 218 11.74 4.54 -8.62
C TYR A 218 11.75 3.75 -7.30
N THR A 219 12.91 3.23 -6.89
CA THR A 219 13.04 2.50 -5.61
C THR A 219 12.76 3.40 -4.41
N LYS A 220 13.25 4.65 -4.43
CA LYS A 220 12.96 5.63 -3.39
C LYS A 220 11.45 5.88 -3.28
N SER A 221 10.77 6.08 -4.41
CA SER A 221 9.32 6.23 -4.48
C SER A 221 8.56 5.02 -3.94
N ALA A 222 9.03 3.80 -4.23
CA ALA A 222 8.46 2.55 -3.71
C ALA A 222 8.56 2.44 -2.18
N ILE A 223 9.74 2.74 -1.61
CA ILE A 223 9.97 2.77 -0.15
C ILE A 223 9.07 3.81 0.50
N GLN A 224 8.95 4.99 -0.12
CA GLN A 224 8.11 6.06 0.38
C GLN A 224 6.63 5.68 0.41
N LEU A 225 6.15 4.98 -0.61
CA LEU A 225 4.77 4.47 -0.64
C LEU A 225 4.49 3.51 0.54
N ALA A 226 5.47 2.69 0.94
CA ALA A 226 5.37 1.86 2.13
C ALA A 226 5.15 2.70 3.40
N GLY A 227 5.91 3.79 3.55
CA GLY A 227 5.76 4.74 4.66
C GLY A 227 4.40 5.46 4.64
N VAL A 228 3.90 5.82 3.45
CA VAL A 228 2.56 6.43 3.26
C VAL A 228 1.46 5.49 3.71
N ILE A 229 1.51 4.21 3.33
CA ILE A 229 0.54 3.19 3.76
C ILE A 229 0.50 3.11 5.29
N GLY A 230 1.67 3.04 5.95
CA GLY A 230 1.74 3.06 7.41
C GLY A 230 1.16 4.33 8.02
N ALA A 231 1.47 5.49 7.44
CA ALA A 231 0.98 6.79 7.92
C ALA A 231 -0.54 6.96 7.74
N LEU A 232 -1.12 6.34 6.71
CA LEU A 232 -2.55 6.30 6.44
C LEU A 232 -3.27 5.31 7.37
N TYR A 233 -2.65 4.17 7.70
CA TYR A 233 -3.15 3.29 8.76
C TYR A 233 -3.20 3.98 10.13
N ALA A 234 -2.15 4.71 10.50
CA ALA A 234 -2.13 5.48 11.75
C ALA A 234 -3.27 6.51 11.84
N ARG A 235 -3.78 6.97 10.70
CA ARG A 235 -4.94 7.87 10.56
C ARG A 235 -6.27 7.14 10.32
N ARG A 236 -6.30 5.81 10.47
CA ARG A 236 -7.44 4.90 10.27
C ARG A 236 -8.03 4.92 8.86
N PHE A 237 -7.21 5.31 7.88
CA PHE A 237 -7.62 5.24 6.48
C PHE A 237 -7.48 3.80 5.96
N PHE A 238 -6.35 3.14 6.21
CA PHE A 238 -6.20 1.69 5.97
C PHE A 238 -6.60 0.87 7.19
N ASP A 239 -7.03 -0.38 6.94
CA ASP A 239 -7.31 -1.35 7.99
C ASP A 239 -6.10 -2.28 8.26
N SER A 240 -6.23 -3.15 9.27
CA SER A 240 -5.18 -4.09 9.64
C SER A 240 -4.93 -5.16 8.57
N LYS A 241 -5.94 -5.50 7.75
CA LYS A 241 -5.76 -6.47 6.67
C LYS A 241 -4.82 -5.89 5.62
N ASN A 242 -5.01 -4.62 5.24
CA ASN A 242 -4.13 -3.95 4.27
C ASN A 242 -2.66 -3.94 4.73
N ILE A 243 -2.41 -3.69 6.01
CA ILE A 243 -1.04 -3.74 6.57
C ILE A 243 -0.49 -5.17 6.56
N SER A 244 -1.33 -6.17 6.88
CA SER A 244 -0.93 -7.58 6.82
C SER A 244 -0.50 -7.97 5.41
N ASP A 245 -1.32 -7.65 4.40
CA ASP A 245 -1.05 -7.94 2.99
C ASP A 245 0.30 -7.31 2.55
N CYS A 246 0.57 -6.06 2.96
CA CYS A 246 1.83 -5.38 2.66
C CYS A 246 3.05 -6.03 3.33
N LEU A 247 2.94 -6.42 4.61
CA LEU A 247 4.02 -7.08 5.35
C LEU A 247 4.31 -8.47 4.77
N GLU A 248 3.27 -9.23 4.44
CA GLU A 248 3.41 -10.54 3.80
C GLU A 248 4.11 -10.43 2.45
N THR A 249 3.71 -9.45 1.62
CA THR A 249 4.35 -9.17 0.33
C THR A 249 5.84 -8.88 0.47
N LEU A 250 6.21 -7.97 1.38
CA LEU A 250 7.61 -7.59 1.61
C LEU A 250 8.46 -8.74 2.18
N ILE A 251 7.92 -9.52 3.12
CA ILE A 251 8.64 -10.65 3.72
C ILE A 251 8.81 -11.79 2.73
N ALA A 252 7.79 -12.11 1.94
CA ALA A 252 7.84 -13.21 0.97
C ALA A 252 8.85 -12.93 -0.17
N ASN A 253 9.03 -11.66 -0.54
CA ASN A 253 9.93 -11.23 -1.61
C ASN A 253 11.22 -10.58 -1.07
N PHE A 254 11.58 -10.79 0.19
CA PHE A 254 12.68 -10.09 0.84
C PHE A 254 14.05 -10.48 0.28
N VAL A 255 14.59 -9.65 -0.61
CA VAL A 255 15.88 -9.93 -1.28
C VAL A 255 16.95 -8.86 -1.09
N SER A 256 16.60 -7.66 -0.62
CA SER A 256 17.55 -6.52 -0.64
C SER A 256 17.45 -5.60 0.57
N VAL A 257 18.40 -4.66 0.67
CA VAL A 257 18.39 -3.65 1.74
C VAL A 257 17.20 -2.69 1.60
N GLU A 258 16.75 -2.43 0.38
CA GLU A 258 15.59 -1.57 0.10
C GLU A 258 14.28 -2.21 0.57
N HIS A 259 14.18 -3.54 0.57
CA HIS A 259 13.06 -4.24 1.22
C HIS A 259 13.07 -4.00 2.74
N ALA A 260 14.25 -3.99 3.36
CA ALA A 260 14.39 -3.66 4.78
C ALA A 260 13.98 -2.21 5.07
N ASP A 261 14.36 -1.25 4.20
CA ASP A 261 13.95 0.16 4.33
C ASP A 261 12.43 0.32 4.19
N ALA A 262 11.80 -0.34 3.21
CA ALA A 262 10.36 -0.30 3.00
C ALA A 262 9.59 -0.88 4.19
N LEU A 263 10.05 -2.04 4.70
CA LEU A 263 9.47 -2.69 5.87
C LEU A 263 9.61 -1.83 7.12
N ALA A 264 10.79 -1.24 7.36
CA ALA A 264 11.00 -0.32 8.47
C ALA A 264 10.11 0.93 8.35
N ALA A 265 10.00 1.52 7.16
CA ALA A 265 9.14 2.67 6.91
C ALA A 265 7.66 2.37 7.20
N LEU A 266 7.16 1.22 6.72
CA LEU A 266 5.79 0.76 6.97
C LEU A 266 5.54 0.54 8.47
N VAL A 267 6.41 -0.23 9.13
CA VAL A 267 6.25 -0.61 10.55
C VAL A 267 6.34 0.61 11.47
N HIS A 268 7.34 1.47 11.29
CA HIS A 268 7.49 2.66 12.14
C HIS A 268 6.35 3.66 11.96
N ARG A 269 5.82 3.82 10.74
CA ARG A 269 4.72 4.76 10.48
C ARG A 269 3.35 4.22 10.88
N ALA A 270 3.12 2.91 10.73
CA ALA A 270 1.89 2.26 11.23
C ALA A 270 1.85 2.28 12.77
N GLY A 271 3.00 2.09 13.41
CA GLY A 271 3.16 2.17 14.86
C GLY A 271 2.54 0.99 15.63
N PRO A 272 2.51 1.07 16.97
CA PRO A 272 2.03 -0.02 17.83
C PRO A 272 0.55 -0.35 17.67
N SER A 273 -0.26 0.62 17.22
CA SER A 273 -1.72 0.47 17.09
C SER A 273 -2.12 -0.63 16.12
N TYR A 274 -1.25 -0.99 15.17
CA TYR A 274 -1.45 -2.13 14.30
C TYR A 274 -1.52 -3.44 15.09
N TRP A 275 -0.55 -3.65 15.96
CA TRP A 275 -0.46 -4.86 16.76
C TRP A 275 -1.48 -4.87 17.90
N PHE A 276 -1.78 -3.72 18.50
CA PHE A 276 -2.62 -3.65 19.69
C PHE A 276 -4.11 -3.84 19.41
N HIS A 277 -4.56 -3.44 18.21
CA HIS A 277 -5.97 -3.58 17.83
C HIS A 277 -6.26 -4.89 17.09
N HIS A 278 -5.23 -5.64 16.69
CA HIS A 278 -5.43 -6.94 16.06
C HIS A 278 -5.86 -7.98 17.11
N PRO A 279 -6.91 -8.79 16.85
CA PRO A 279 -7.38 -9.82 17.81
C PRO A 279 -6.26 -10.74 18.30
N ASP A 280 -5.41 -11.18 17.36
CA ASP A 280 -4.24 -12.04 17.63
C ASP A 280 -2.92 -11.26 17.64
N GLY A 281 -2.96 -9.99 18.03
CA GLY A 281 -1.83 -9.07 17.95
C GLY A 281 -0.48 -9.61 18.45
N PRO A 282 -0.37 -10.23 19.65
CA PRO A 282 0.90 -10.77 20.13
C PRO A 282 1.45 -11.90 19.25
N VAL A 283 0.55 -12.77 18.76
CA VAL A 283 0.91 -13.91 17.90
C VAL A 283 1.40 -13.38 16.54
N HIS A 284 0.68 -12.41 15.97
CA HIS A 284 1.08 -11.76 14.72
C HIS A 284 2.43 -11.05 14.85
N LEU A 285 2.63 -10.28 15.93
CA LEU A 285 3.89 -9.59 16.19
C LEU A 285 5.05 -10.58 16.37
N HIS A 286 4.84 -11.68 17.08
CA HIS A 286 5.85 -12.71 17.26
C HIS A 286 6.19 -13.43 15.94
N ARG A 287 5.17 -13.80 15.15
CA ARG A 287 5.36 -14.42 13.83
C ARG A 287 6.12 -13.50 12.89
N PHE A 288 5.73 -12.22 12.85
CA PHE A 288 6.42 -11.19 12.09
C PHE A 288 7.89 -11.06 12.51
N GLY A 289 8.15 -10.88 13.81
CA GLY A 289 9.52 -10.74 14.33
C GLY A 289 10.42 -11.94 14.02
N THR A 290 9.86 -13.15 14.08
CA THR A 290 10.57 -14.39 13.73
C THR A 290 10.89 -14.45 12.22
N ALA A 291 9.90 -14.17 11.38
CA ALA A 291 10.09 -14.15 9.93
C ALA A 291 11.10 -13.06 9.50
N PHE A 292 10.95 -11.85 10.05
CA PHE A 292 11.85 -10.72 9.82
C PHE A 292 13.28 -11.05 10.24
N THR A 293 13.49 -11.60 11.44
CA THR A 293 14.83 -12.00 11.90
C THR A 293 15.46 -13.03 10.96
N THR A 294 14.68 -14.00 10.49
CA THR A 294 15.16 -15.06 9.59
C THR A 294 15.65 -14.50 8.26
N VAL A 295 14.92 -13.55 7.66
CA VAL A 295 15.34 -12.91 6.40
C VAL A 295 16.47 -11.89 6.63
N ALA A 296 16.41 -11.14 7.73
CA ALA A 296 17.40 -10.13 8.10
C ALA A 296 18.81 -10.72 8.32
N GLN A 297 18.91 -11.93 8.88
CA GLN A 297 20.19 -12.63 9.07
C GLN A 297 20.93 -12.93 7.76
N LYS A 298 20.21 -13.02 6.65
CA LYS A 298 20.80 -13.27 5.31
C LYS A 298 21.23 -11.98 4.63
N LEU A 299 20.70 -10.84 5.06
CA LEU A 299 20.95 -9.55 4.44
C LEU A 299 22.41 -9.10 4.67
N ARG A 300 23.04 -8.56 3.64
CA ARG A 300 24.38 -7.97 3.68
C ARG A 300 24.35 -6.57 3.07
N GLY A 301 25.30 -5.72 3.44
CA GLY A 301 25.40 -4.36 2.90
C GLY A 301 25.51 -4.28 1.36
N GLU A 302 26.11 -5.30 0.75
CA GLU A 302 26.29 -5.44 -0.69
C GLU A 302 24.99 -5.79 -1.43
N MET A 303 23.95 -6.23 -0.72
CA MET A 303 22.65 -6.64 -1.27
C MET A 303 21.74 -5.43 -1.58
N SER A 304 22.30 -4.35 -2.12
CA SER A 304 21.53 -3.18 -2.57
C SER A 304 21.08 -3.35 -4.01
N LEU A 305 19.78 -3.15 -4.29
CA LEU A 305 19.27 -3.08 -5.66
C LEU A 305 19.81 -1.87 -6.42
N LEU A 306 20.21 -0.81 -5.70
CA LEU A 306 20.72 0.41 -6.33
C LEU A 306 22.18 0.31 -6.77
N GLY A 307 22.85 -0.81 -6.51
CA GLY A 307 24.30 -0.94 -6.71
C GLY A 307 25.11 -0.02 -5.80
N LEU A 308 24.49 0.52 -4.75
CA LEU A 308 25.11 1.39 -3.75
C LEU A 308 25.26 0.59 -2.46
N PRO A 309 26.39 -0.11 -2.27
CA PRO A 309 26.58 -0.93 -1.08
C PRO A 309 26.50 -0.06 0.17
N ARG A 310 25.74 -0.52 1.16
CA ARG A 310 25.69 0.10 2.49
C ARG A 310 26.70 -0.56 3.40
N SER A 311 27.17 0.17 4.41
CA SER A 311 28.00 -0.46 5.44
C SER A 311 27.17 -1.50 6.21
N ASN A 312 27.80 -2.57 6.65
CA ASN A 312 27.13 -3.55 7.51
C ASN A 312 26.58 -2.87 8.78
N GLU A 313 27.25 -1.85 9.31
CA GLU A 313 26.77 -1.13 10.48
C GLU A 313 25.42 -0.42 10.23
N GLU A 314 25.26 0.24 9.08
CA GLU A 314 24.00 0.89 8.69
C GLU A 314 22.87 -0.13 8.55
N VAL A 315 23.13 -1.27 7.89
CA VAL A 315 22.15 -2.35 7.76
C VAL A 315 21.77 -2.90 9.15
N HIS A 316 22.75 -3.18 10.01
CA HIS A 316 22.47 -3.64 11.37
C HIS A 316 21.71 -2.61 12.21
N ARG A 317 21.94 -1.31 11.99
CA ARG A 317 21.19 -0.23 12.67
C ARG A 317 19.73 -0.21 12.23
N LEU A 318 19.49 -0.32 10.92
CA LEU A 318 18.16 -0.42 10.34
C LEU A 318 17.40 -1.64 10.88
N LEU A 319 18.01 -2.83 10.82
CA LEU A 319 17.38 -4.06 11.30
C LEU A 319 17.10 -4.02 12.81
N ARG A 320 18.05 -3.49 13.61
CA ARG A 320 17.85 -3.32 15.05
C ARG A 320 16.73 -2.34 15.38
N SER A 321 16.49 -1.30 14.57
CA SER A 321 15.40 -0.37 14.83
C SER A 321 14.04 -1.07 14.79
N VAL A 322 13.81 -1.93 13.80
CA VAL A 322 12.57 -2.71 13.68
C VAL A 322 12.45 -3.75 14.80
N ASP A 323 13.53 -4.49 15.10
CA ASP A 323 13.54 -5.49 16.19
C ASP A 323 13.26 -4.82 17.55
N THR A 324 13.86 -3.66 17.81
CA THR A 324 13.65 -2.90 19.05
C THR A 324 12.19 -2.50 19.20
N CYS A 325 11.57 -1.94 18.15
CA CYS A 325 10.14 -1.61 18.17
C CYS A 325 9.28 -2.85 18.46
N CYS A 326 9.57 -3.98 17.81
CA CYS A 326 8.80 -5.21 18.04
C CYS A 326 8.89 -5.69 19.49
N ARG A 327 10.08 -5.67 20.10
CA ARG A 327 10.27 -6.06 21.50
C ARG A 327 9.57 -5.11 22.47
N GLU A 328 9.68 -3.81 22.24
CA GLU A 328 9.02 -2.79 23.04
C GLU A 328 7.50 -2.95 23.01
N TRP A 329 6.93 -3.13 21.83
CA TRP A 329 5.49 -3.32 21.67
C TRP A 329 5.02 -4.63 22.29
N TYR A 330 5.78 -5.73 22.12
CA TYR A 330 5.46 -7.00 22.76
C TYR A 330 5.44 -6.87 24.30
N ALA A 331 6.42 -6.18 24.87
CA ALA A 331 6.46 -5.90 26.31
C ALA A 331 5.26 -5.05 26.77
N GLN A 332 4.88 -4.01 26.01
CA GLN A 332 3.70 -3.18 26.30
C GLN A 332 2.39 -3.98 26.26
N MET A 333 2.24 -4.91 25.31
CA MET A 333 1.07 -5.78 25.23
C MET A 333 0.99 -6.73 26.43
N ALA A 334 2.12 -7.31 26.84
CA ALA A 334 2.18 -8.19 28.00
C ALA A 334 1.72 -7.50 29.29
N VAL A 335 2.11 -6.23 29.49
CA VAL A 335 1.66 -5.41 30.64
C VAL A 335 0.16 -5.11 30.55
N THR A 336 -0.33 -4.77 29.34
CA THR A 336 -1.75 -4.44 29.12
C THR A 336 -2.65 -5.65 29.39
N MET A 337 -2.20 -6.86 29.04
CA MET A 337 -2.95 -8.11 29.28
C MET A 337 -2.99 -8.52 30.76
N GLN A 338 -1.99 -8.12 31.55
CA GLN A 338 -1.93 -8.41 33.00
C GLN A 338 -2.73 -7.43 33.85
N THR A 339 -3.06 -6.25 33.32
CA THR A 339 -3.80 -5.23 34.06
C THR A 339 -5.29 -5.61 34.08
N PRO A 340 -5.89 -5.89 35.26
CA PRO A 340 -7.31 -6.24 35.33
C PRO A 340 -8.14 -5.12 34.72
N ARG A 341 -9.06 -5.45 33.81
CA ARG A 341 -10.02 -4.45 33.32
C ARG A 341 -10.81 -3.92 34.52
N PRO A 342 -10.86 -2.59 34.75
CA PRO A 342 -11.69 -2.04 35.82
C PRO A 342 -13.12 -2.52 35.60
N ALA A 343 -13.74 -3.07 36.64
CA ALA A 343 -15.14 -3.48 36.60
C ALA A 343 -15.99 -2.24 36.26
N THR A 344 -16.64 -2.26 35.10
CA THR A 344 -17.55 -1.21 34.62
C THR A 344 -18.99 -1.50 34.97
#